data_AF-A0A936MQL7-F1
#
_entry.id   AF-A0A936MQL7-F1
#
_cell.length_a   1.000
_cell.length_b   1.000
_cell.length_c   1.000
_cell.angle_alpha   90.00
_cell.angle_beta   90.00
_cell.angle_gamma   90.00
#
_symmetry.space_group_name_H-M   'P 1'
#
loop_
_entity.id
_entity.type
_entity.pdbx_description
1 polymer ?
#
loop_
_entity_poly.entity_id
_entity_poly.type
_entity_poly.pdbx_seq_one_letter_code
_entity_poly.pdbx_strand_id
1 'polypeptide(L)'
;MELNELNVRVTEAILRAERLAAGSDEAREAFREVGRIEESIADLTSAHDLEGEIARLGAVTAALSAADPLRALWLVDLYLAEGVSPEAAAKLDALRAEADTELAKAASTVPPVRPIKYILPEAA
;
A
#
# COMPACT_ATOMS: atom_id res chain seq x y z
N MET A 1 6.18 19.46 6.38
CA MET A 1 5.28 19.92 5.29
C MET A 1 3.93 20.07 5.94
N GLU A 2 3.23 21.15 5.67
CA GLU A 2 1.94 21.39 6.33
C GLU A 2 0.85 20.52 5.71
N LEU A 3 -0.17 20.17 6.50
CA LEU A 3 -1.28 19.29 6.07
C LEU A 3 -1.96 19.79 4.79
N ASN A 4 -2.20 21.11 4.68
CA ASN A 4 -2.80 21.71 3.48
C ASN A 4 -1.94 21.52 2.23
N GLU A 5 -0.62 21.59 2.35
CA GLU A 5 0.29 21.37 1.21
C GLU A 5 0.26 19.91 0.76
N LEU A 6 0.19 18.98 1.72
CA LEU A 6 0.04 17.55 1.44
C LEU A 6 -1.28 17.23 0.74
N ASN A 7 -2.39 17.82 1.18
CA ASN A 7 -3.72 17.63 0.56
C ASN A 7 -3.77 18.11 -0.90
N VAL A 8 -3.11 19.23 -1.21
CA VAL A 8 -2.98 19.67 -2.60
C VAL A 8 -2.14 18.69 -3.40
N ARG A 9 -0.98 18.29 -2.86
CA ARG A 9 -0.07 17.36 -3.54
C ARG A 9 -0.69 15.99 -3.79
N VAL A 10 -1.45 15.45 -2.84
CA VAL A 10 -2.07 14.13 -3.00
C VAL A 10 -3.12 14.17 -4.11
N THR A 11 -3.91 15.25 -4.17
CA THR A 11 -4.89 15.47 -5.23
C THR A 11 -4.20 15.51 -6.61
N GLU A 12 -3.11 16.28 -6.74
CA GLU A 12 -2.35 16.36 -7.99
C GLU A 12 -1.71 15.01 -8.37
N ALA A 13 -1.18 14.28 -7.38
CA ALA A 13 -0.54 12.99 -7.58
C ALA A 13 -1.55 11.93 -8.04
N ILE A 14 -2.74 11.88 -7.44
CA ILE A 14 -3.85 11.00 -7.84
C ILE A 14 -4.24 11.31 -9.28
N LEU A 15 -4.53 12.57 -9.60
CA LEU A 15 -4.92 12.97 -10.95
C LEU A 15 -3.86 12.63 -11.99
N ARG A 16 -2.57 12.71 -11.63
CA ARG A 16 -1.48 12.29 -12.51
C ARG A 16 -1.44 10.78 -12.70
N ALA A 17 -1.58 10.00 -11.62
CA ALA A 17 -1.59 8.55 -11.66
C ALA A 17 -2.76 8.01 -12.51
N GLU A 18 -3.95 8.57 -12.35
CA GLU A 18 -5.17 8.16 -13.07
C GLU A 18 -5.13 8.44 -14.58
N ARG A 19 -4.27 9.36 -15.03
CA ARG A 19 -4.08 9.63 -16.47
C ARG A 19 -3.16 8.61 -17.16
N LEU A 20 -2.44 7.81 -16.39
CA LEU A 20 -1.52 6.80 -16.92
C LEU A 20 -2.29 5.51 -17.28
N ALA A 21 -1.68 4.69 -18.12
CA ALA A 21 -2.29 3.42 -18.50
C ALA A 21 -2.35 2.50 -17.27
N ALA A 22 -3.55 2.01 -16.95
CA ALA A 22 -3.76 1.15 -15.78
C ALA A 22 -2.83 -0.07 -15.81
N GLY A 23 -2.13 -0.30 -14.69
CA GLY A 23 -1.17 -1.41 -14.54
C GLY A 23 0.19 -1.20 -15.21
N SER A 24 0.44 -0.05 -15.86
CA SER A 24 1.78 0.28 -16.35
C SER A 24 2.75 0.56 -15.20
N ASP A 25 4.06 0.43 -15.47
CA ASP A 25 5.07 0.69 -14.45
C ASP A 25 5.10 2.17 -14.01
N GLU A 26 4.79 3.08 -14.93
CA GLU A 26 4.63 4.51 -14.63
C GLU A 26 3.42 4.75 -13.72
N ALA A 27 2.28 4.10 -13.99
CA ALA A 27 1.09 4.20 -13.13
C ALA A 27 1.40 3.68 -11.73
N ARG A 28 2.09 2.53 -11.64
CA ARG A 28 2.50 1.95 -10.35
C ARG A 28 3.42 2.89 -9.58
N GLU A 29 4.42 3.48 -10.22
CA GLU A 29 5.32 4.43 -9.56
C GLU A 29 4.58 5.70 -9.12
N ALA A 30 3.65 6.21 -9.93
CA ALA A 30 2.82 7.34 -9.56
C ALA A 30 1.96 7.03 -8.32
N PHE A 31 1.38 5.82 -8.23
CA PHE A 31 0.65 5.39 -7.04
C PHE A 31 1.55 5.15 -5.81
N ARG A 32 2.83 4.76 -5.98
CA ARG A 32 3.79 4.76 -4.85
C ARG A 32 4.03 6.15 -4.30
N GLU A 33 3.99 7.18 -5.15
CA GLU A 33 4.07 8.57 -4.69
C GLU A 33 2.80 8.98 -3.93
N VAL A 34 1.61 8.64 -4.45
CA VAL A 34 0.34 8.86 -3.75
C VAL A 34 0.39 8.23 -2.35
N GLY A 35 0.78 6.96 -2.26
CA GLY A 35 0.87 6.25 -0.99
C GLY A 35 1.78 6.95 0.02
N ARG A 36 2.98 7.41 -0.40
CA ARG A 36 3.88 8.15 0.49
C ARG A 36 3.29 9.47 1.01
N ILE A 37 2.51 10.16 0.19
CA ILE A 37 1.85 11.41 0.59
C ILE A 37 0.71 11.10 1.56
N GLU A 38 -0.13 10.10 1.27
CA GLU A 38 -1.23 9.67 2.15
C GLU A 38 -0.71 9.18 3.50
N GLU A 39 0.39 8.43 3.54
CA GLU A 39 1.05 8.04 4.78
C GLU A 39 1.50 9.27 5.58
N SER A 40 2.07 10.29 4.91
CA SER A 40 2.46 11.55 5.56
C SER A 40 1.26 12.32 6.11
N ILE A 41 0.10 12.25 5.45
CA ILE A 41 -1.15 12.84 5.93
C ILE A 41 -1.65 12.04 7.15
N ALA A 42 -1.63 10.71 7.08
CA ALA A 42 -2.04 9.83 8.16
C ALA A 42 -1.20 10.02 9.43
N ASP A 43 0.10 10.28 9.29
CA ASP A 43 1.02 10.59 10.40
C ASP A 43 0.70 11.93 11.08
N LEU A 44 0.11 12.89 10.35
CA LEU A 44 -0.23 14.22 10.86
C LEU A 44 -1.67 14.33 11.38
N THR A 45 -2.50 13.31 11.16
CA THR A 45 -3.93 13.35 11.44
C THR A 45 -4.35 12.21 12.35
N SER A 46 -5.31 12.48 13.24
CA SER A 46 -5.83 11.47 14.16
C SER A 46 -6.55 10.36 13.38
N ALA A 47 -6.34 9.10 13.78
CA ALA A 47 -7.09 7.95 13.27
C ALA A 47 -8.60 8.01 13.59
N HIS A 48 -9.01 8.91 14.50
CA HIS A 48 -10.41 9.10 14.89
C HIS A 48 -11.08 10.29 14.19
N ASP A 49 -10.32 11.05 13.38
CA ASP A 49 -10.84 12.13 12.56
C ASP A 49 -11.06 11.63 11.13
N LEU A 50 -12.11 12.12 10.48
CA LEU A 50 -12.47 11.69 9.12
C LEU A 50 -11.30 11.82 8.13
N GLU A 51 -10.52 12.91 8.22
CA GLU A 51 -9.37 13.13 7.35
C GLU A 51 -8.27 12.08 7.55
N GLY A 52 -8.01 11.69 8.80
CA GLY A 52 -7.01 10.65 9.08
C GLY A 52 -7.48 9.25 8.68
N GLU A 53 -8.77 8.96 8.76
CA GLU A 53 -9.33 7.72 8.22
C GLU A 53 -9.21 7.66 6.69
N ILE A 54 -9.52 8.77 6.02
CA ILE A 54 -9.38 8.89 4.56
C ILE A 54 -7.92 8.65 4.16
N ALA A 55 -6.96 9.27 4.85
CA ALA A 55 -5.55 9.12 4.53
C ALA A 55 -5.05 7.67 4.68
N ARG A 56 -5.48 6.98 5.75
CA ARG A 56 -5.13 5.57 5.98
C ARG A 56 -5.69 4.65 4.90
N LEU A 57 -6.95 4.86 4.52
CA LEU A 57 -7.58 4.14 3.40
C LEU A 57 -6.89 4.46 2.07
N GLY A 58 -6.54 5.73 1.84
CA GLY A 58 -5.81 6.20 0.66
C GLY A 58 -4.44 5.54 0.53
N ALA A 59 -3.66 5.48 1.60
CA ALA A 59 -2.34 4.84 1.64
C ALA A 59 -2.40 3.36 1.27
N VAL A 60 -3.36 2.61 1.85
CA VAL A 60 -3.56 1.17 1.53
C VAL A 60 -4.01 0.98 0.09
N THR A 61 -4.96 1.79 -0.38
CA THR A 61 -5.47 1.73 -1.76
C THR A 61 -4.38 2.06 -2.78
N ALA A 62 -3.52 3.04 -2.47
CA ALA A 62 -2.40 3.42 -3.29
C ALA A 62 -1.34 2.31 -3.37
N ALA A 63 -1.08 1.60 -2.26
CA ALA A 63 -0.18 0.43 -2.26
C ALA A 63 -0.70 -0.70 -3.17
N LEU A 64 -2.00 -1.00 -3.12
CA LEU A 64 -2.64 -1.96 -4.04
C LEU A 64 -2.51 -1.50 -5.51
N SER A 65 -2.81 -0.23 -5.77
CA SER A 65 -2.70 0.37 -7.11
C SER A 65 -1.26 0.39 -7.64
N ALA A 66 -0.28 0.44 -6.74
CA ALA A 66 1.15 0.30 -7.03
C ALA A 66 1.62 -1.14 -7.26
N ALA A 67 0.70 -2.12 -7.22
CA ALA A 67 0.97 -3.55 -7.26
C ALA A 67 1.91 -4.02 -6.13
N ASP A 68 1.75 -3.44 -4.94
CA ASP A 68 2.50 -3.81 -3.73
C ASP A 68 1.55 -4.34 -2.62
N PRO A 69 1.05 -5.58 -2.77
CA PRO A 69 0.10 -6.16 -1.82
C PRO A 69 0.73 -6.39 -0.44
N LEU A 70 2.05 -6.62 -0.35
CA LEU A 70 2.72 -6.78 0.94
C LEU A 70 2.73 -5.48 1.73
N ARG A 71 3.00 -4.35 1.07
CA ARG A 71 2.89 -3.02 1.69
C ARG A 71 1.45 -2.74 2.14
N ALA A 72 0.46 -3.06 1.31
CA ALA A 72 -0.94 -2.88 1.66
C ALA A 72 -1.33 -3.66 2.92
N LEU A 73 -0.95 -4.95 3.01
CA LEU A 73 -1.19 -5.77 4.19
C LEU A 73 -0.56 -5.20 5.47
N TRP A 74 0.70 -4.77 5.37
CA TRP A 74 1.40 -4.15 6.50
C TRP A 74 0.71 -2.85 6.98
N LEU A 75 0.27 -2.01 6.05
CA LEU A 75 -0.46 -0.78 6.37
C LEU A 75 -1.82 -1.08 7.01
N VAL A 76 -2.55 -2.10 6.54
CA VAL A 76 -3.81 -2.50 7.18
C VAL A 76 -3.59 -2.94 8.62
N ASP A 77 -2.61 -3.79 8.88
CA ASP A 77 -2.29 -4.25 10.24
C ASP A 77 -1.95 -3.06 11.16
N LEU A 78 -1.16 -2.12 10.65
CA LEU A 78 -0.80 -0.89 11.36
C LEU A 78 -2.03 -0.04 11.69
N TYR A 79 -2.84 0.30 10.70
CA TYR A 79 -3.96 1.23 10.86
C TYR A 79 -5.15 0.65 11.64
N LEU A 80 -5.35 -0.66 11.61
CA LEU A 80 -6.31 -1.31 12.49
C LEU A 80 -5.88 -1.21 13.96
N ALA A 81 -4.57 -1.29 14.25
CA ALA A 81 -4.05 -1.18 15.60
C ALA A 81 -4.19 0.25 16.19
N GLU A 82 -4.33 1.27 15.34
CA GLU A 82 -4.55 2.66 15.75
C GLU A 82 -5.99 2.95 16.22
N GLY A 83 -6.92 2.01 16.02
CA GLY A 83 -8.30 2.14 16.51
C GLY A 83 -9.18 3.09 15.69
N VAL A 84 -9.04 3.07 14.36
CA VAL A 84 -9.97 3.75 13.43
C VAL A 84 -11.43 3.38 13.70
N SER A 85 -12.40 4.15 13.19
CA SER A 85 -13.81 3.84 13.37
C SER A 85 -14.19 2.45 12.84
N PRO A 86 -15.29 1.85 13.32
CA PRO A 86 -15.76 0.56 12.81
C PRO A 86 -16.02 0.55 11.29
N GLU A 87 -16.43 1.69 10.71
CA GLU A 87 -16.64 1.80 9.27
C GLU A 87 -15.31 1.77 8.51
N ALA A 88 -14.32 2.53 8.97
CA ALA A 88 -12.99 2.52 8.38
C ALA A 88 -12.30 1.15 8.53
N ALA A 89 -12.45 0.50 9.70
CA ALA A 89 -11.95 -0.85 9.94
C ALA A 89 -12.54 -1.86 8.95
N ALA A 90 -13.86 -1.83 8.71
CA ALA A 90 -14.50 -2.71 7.73
C ALA A 90 -13.97 -2.49 6.31
N LYS A 91 -13.66 -1.25 5.92
CA LYS A 91 -13.04 -0.94 4.63
C LYS A 91 -11.60 -1.45 4.56
N LEU A 92 -10.81 -1.30 5.63
CA LEU A 92 -9.45 -1.86 5.72
C LEU A 92 -9.45 -3.39 5.63
N ASP A 93 -10.40 -4.07 6.26
CA ASP A 93 -10.55 -5.53 6.15
C ASP A 93 -10.91 -5.96 4.72
N ALA A 94 -11.72 -5.19 4.00
CA ALA A 94 -12.00 -5.44 2.59
C ALA A 94 -10.72 -5.27 1.73
N LEU A 95 -9.93 -4.24 1.98
CA LEU A 95 -8.65 -4.01 1.30
C LEU A 95 -7.61 -5.11 1.63
N ARG A 96 -7.62 -5.64 2.86
CA ARG A 96 -6.80 -6.81 3.23
C ARG A 96 -7.13 -8.02 2.35
N ALA A 97 -8.42 -8.33 2.19
CA ALA A 97 -8.86 -9.46 1.37
C ALA A 97 -8.46 -9.31 -0.11
N GLU A 98 -8.50 -8.07 -0.63
CA GLU A 98 -7.98 -7.75 -1.97
C GLU A 98 -6.47 -7.96 -2.06
N ALA A 99 -5.71 -7.46 -1.09
CA ALA A 99 -4.26 -7.63 -1.03
C ALA A 99 -3.84 -9.10 -0.96
N ASP A 100 -4.52 -9.91 -0.15
CA ASP A 100 -4.31 -11.36 -0.07
C ASP A 100 -4.57 -12.05 -1.41
N THR A 101 -5.62 -11.61 -2.12
CA THR A 101 -5.96 -12.16 -3.45
C THR A 101 -4.87 -11.84 -4.48
N GLU A 102 -4.41 -10.60 -4.54
CA GLU A 102 -3.34 -10.20 -5.46
C GLU A 102 -1.99 -10.86 -5.09
N LEU A 103 -1.70 -11.03 -3.80
CA LEU A 103 -0.51 -11.75 -3.36
C LEU A 103 -0.55 -13.24 -3.76
N ALA A 104 -1.68 -13.91 -3.58
CA ALA A 104 -1.87 -15.31 -3.98
C ALA A 104 -1.71 -15.49 -5.50
N LYS A 105 -2.28 -14.56 -6.28
CA LYS A 105 -2.14 -14.52 -7.73
C LYS A 105 -0.69 -14.30 -8.14
N ALA A 106 0.02 -13.35 -7.54
CA ALA A 106 1.44 -13.15 -7.78
C ALA A 106 2.25 -14.42 -7.48
N ALA A 107 2.03 -15.05 -6.33
CA ALA A 107 2.68 -16.30 -5.94
C ALA A 107 2.44 -17.45 -6.94
N SER A 108 1.25 -17.51 -7.56
CA SER A 108 0.93 -18.53 -8.57
C SER A 108 1.65 -18.35 -9.91
N THR A 109 2.12 -17.14 -10.21
CA THR A 109 2.80 -16.80 -11.47
C THR A 109 4.32 -16.88 -11.39
N VAL A 110 4.88 -16.91 -10.18
CA VAL A 110 6.33 -17.09 -9.97
C VAL A 110 6.70 -18.57 -10.13
N PRO A 111 7.67 -18.92 -11.01
CA PRO A 111 8.10 -20.30 -11.16
C PRO A 111 8.70 -20.83 -9.84
N PRO A 112 8.53 -22.12 -9.53
CA PRO A 112 8.98 -22.69 -8.26
C PRO A 112 10.50 -22.52 -8.10
N VAL A 113 10.92 -21.74 -7.09
CA VAL A 113 12.32 -21.61 -6.72
C VAL A 113 12.78 -22.92 -6.09
N ARG A 114 13.69 -23.63 -6.76
CA ARG A 114 14.30 -24.84 -6.20
C ARG A 114 15.44 -24.42 -5.27
N PRO A 115 15.41 -24.80 -3.98
CA PRO A 115 16.54 -24.52 -3.08
C PRO A 115 17.80 -25.21 -3.61
N ILE A 116 18.88 -24.45 -3.78
CA ILE A 116 20.18 -25.00 -4.14
C ILE A 116 20.88 -25.42 -2.86
N LYS A 117 21.20 -26.71 -2.73
CA LYS A 117 21.96 -27.23 -1.61
C LYS A 117 23.44 -26.92 -1.85
N TYR A 118 23.99 -25.94 -1.14
CA TYR A 118 25.42 -25.65 -1.16
C TYR A 118 26.14 -26.67 -0.27
N ILE A 119 27.09 -27.41 -0.82
CA ILE A 119 27.96 -28.32 -0.05
C ILE A 119 29.31 -27.62 0.11
N LEU A 120 29.71 -27.37 1.36
CA LEU A 120 31.03 -26.85 1.67
C LEU A 120 32.10 -27.91 1.35
N PRO A 121 33.15 -27.58 0.59
CA PRO A 121 34.27 -28.49 0.38
C PRO A 121 35.05 -28.67 1.69
N GLU A 122 35.46 -29.90 2.00
CA GLU A 122 36.34 -30.19 3.14
C GLU A 122 37.68 -29.47 2.97
N ALA A 123 38.13 -28.80 4.03
CA ALA A 123 39.43 -28.14 4.06
C ALA A 123 40.54 -29.20 3.96
N ALA A 124 41.46 -29.01 3.01
CA ALA A 124 42.64 -29.85 2.78
C ALA A 124 43.72 -29.64 3.85
#